data_AF-A0A7J8YLC3-F1
#
_entry.id   AF-A0A7J8YLC3-F1
#
_cell.length_a   1.000
_cell.length_b   1.000
_cell.length_c   1.000
_cell.angle_alpha   90.00
_cell.angle_beta   90.00
_cell.angle_gamma   90.00
#
_symmetry.space_group_name_H-M   'P 1'
#
loop_
_entity.id
_entity.type
_entity.pdbx_description
1 polymer ?
#
loop_
_entity_poly.entity_id
_entity_poly.type
_entity_poly.pdbx_seq_one_letter_code
_entity_poly.pdbx_strand_id
1 'polypeptide(L)'
;MQKFSSHVVEKCLKHFAESRSQIIRELTSVVHFEQLLQDPFANYVIQSALVVTKGPLHASLVDAVRPHTILRTSPYCKRIFSRNLLKK
;
A
#
# COMPACT_ATOMS: atom_id res chain seq x y z
N MET A 1 -10.18 10.63 8.99
CA MET A 1 -11.46 10.07 9.50
C MET A 1 -12.05 9.05 8.51
N GLN A 2 -11.36 7.91 8.26
CA GLN A 2 -11.82 6.85 7.32
C GLN A 2 -11.40 5.42 7.75
N LYS A 3 -11.44 5.12 9.06
CA LYS A 3 -11.00 3.82 9.63
C LYS A 3 -11.80 2.62 9.11
N PHE A 4 -13.12 2.74 9.01
CA PHE A 4 -13.96 1.61 8.60
C PHE A 4 -13.82 1.33 7.11
N SER A 5 -13.74 2.39 6.31
CA SER A 5 -13.51 2.32 4.87
C SER A 5 -12.18 1.64 4.55
N SER A 6 -11.10 1.93 5.28
CA SER A 6 -9.81 1.25 5.08
C SER A 6 -9.90 -0.26 5.33
N HIS A 7 -10.66 -0.71 6.33
CA HIS A 7 -10.89 -2.14 6.56
C HIS A 7 -11.63 -2.82 5.40
N VAL A 8 -12.58 -2.12 4.77
CA VAL A 8 -13.28 -2.64 3.59
C VAL A 8 -12.28 -2.83 2.45
N VAL A 9 -11.44 -1.83 2.17
CA VAL A 9 -10.43 -1.92 1.10
C VAL A 9 -9.42 -3.04 1.38
N GLU A 10 -8.97 -3.20 2.62
CA GLU A 10 -8.09 -4.32 3.01
C GLU A 10 -8.74 -5.69 2.79
N LYS A 11 -10.02 -5.82 3.15
CA LYS A 11 -10.78 -7.06 2.88
C LYS A 11 -10.92 -7.30 1.38
N CYS A 12 -11.16 -6.25 0.59
CA CYS A 12 -11.27 -6.39 -0.85
C CYS A 12 -9.96 -6.86 -1.48
N LEU A 13 -8.83 -6.25 -1.08
CA LEU A 13 -7.51 -6.68 -1.50
C LEU A 13 -7.24 -8.16 -1.17
N LYS A 14 -7.71 -8.65 -0.02
CA LYS A 14 -7.50 -10.04 0.40
C LYS A 14 -8.40 -11.02 -0.35
N HIS A 15 -9.69 -10.72 -0.51
CA HIS A 15 -10.69 -11.71 -0.94
C HIS A 15 -11.13 -11.57 -2.41
N PHE A 16 -11.04 -10.38 -3.02
CA PHE A 16 -11.47 -10.14 -4.40
C PHE A 16 -10.25 -9.94 -5.31
N ALA A 17 -9.73 -11.04 -5.83
CA ALA A 17 -8.52 -11.03 -6.65
C ALA A 17 -8.67 -10.19 -7.94
N GLU A 18 -9.86 -10.22 -8.54
CA GLU A 18 -10.21 -9.46 -9.74
C GLU A 18 -10.14 -7.94 -9.55
N SER A 19 -10.49 -7.45 -8.35
CA SER A 19 -10.47 -6.02 -8.04
C SER A 19 -9.07 -5.49 -7.70
N ARG A 20 -8.10 -6.36 -7.42
CA ARG A 20 -6.75 -5.95 -6.96
C ARG A 20 -6.08 -5.03 -7.96
N SER A 21 -6.09 -5.38 -9.25
CA SER A 21 -5.42 -4.59 -10.28
C SER A 21 -5.93 -3.16 -10.33
N GLN A 22 -7.26 -2.99 -10.28
CA GLN A 22 -7.92 -1.70 -10.26
C GLN A 22 -7.58 -0.91 -8.99
N ILE A 23 -7.71 -1.53 -7.81
CA ILE A 23 -7.43 -0.86 -6.52
C ILE A 23 -5.97 -0.38 -6.47
N ILE A 24 -5.01 -1.20 -6.89
CA ILE A 24 -3.59 -0.80 -6.89
C ILE A 24 -3.34 0.34 -7.86
N ARG A 25 -3.94 0.30 -9.06
CA ARG A 25 -3.82 1.39 -10.03
C ARG A 25 -4.34 2.71 -9.43
N GLU A 26 -5.51 2.68 -8.80
CA GLU A 26 -6.09 3.85 -8.13
C GLU A 26 -5.18 4.38 -7.01
N LEU A 27 -4.67 3.50 -6.15
CA LEU A 27 -3.74 3.88 -5.07
C LEU A 27 -2.46 4.54 -5.61
N THR A 28 -1.84 3.96 -6.64
CA THR A 28 -0.60 4.49 -7.23
C THR A 28 -0.81 5.74 -8.09
N SER A 29 -2.05 6.09 -8.44
CA SER A 29 -2.37 7.29 -9.22
C SER A 29 -2.63 8.53 -8.35
N VAL A 30 -2.56 8.40 -7.02
CA VAL A 30 -2.75 9.52 -6.09
C VAL A 30 -1.55 10.46 -6.16
N VAL A 31 -1.81 11.74 -6.45
CA VAL A 31 -0.79 12.79 -6.62
C VAL A 31 0.15 12.91 -5.40
N HIS A 32 -0.40 12.80 -4.20
CA HIS A 32 0.34 12.83 -2.94
C HIS A 32 0.38 11.45 -2.28
N PHE A 33 0.95 10.46 -2.97
CA PHE A 33 1.01 9.08 -2.49
C PHE A 33 1.66 8.96 -1.10
N GLU A 34 2.64 9.81 -0.78
CA GLU A 34 3.27 9.92 0.53
C GLU A 34 2.30 10.21 1.69
N GLN A 35 1.16 10.85 1.40
CA GLN A 35 0.11 11.08 2.39
C GLN A 35 -0.60 9.76 2.73
N LEU A 36 -0.82 8.87 1.77
CA LEU A 36 -1.37 7.54 2.04
C LEU A 36 -0.41 6.68 2.87
N LEU A 37 0.90 6.79 2.62
CA LEU A 37 1.92 6.08 3.39
C LEU A 37 1.92 6.49 4.87
N GLN A 38 1.65 7.77 5.14
CA GLN A 38 1.69 8.36 6.48
C GLN A 38 0.32 8.42 7.16
N ASP A 39 -0.78 8.22 6.43
CA ASP A 39 -2.12 8.26 7.01
C ASP A 39 -2.28 7.15 8.06
N PRO A 40 -2.84 7.43 9.25
CA PRO A 40 -3.01 6.46 10.33
C PRO A 40 -3.81 5.20 9.98
N PHE A 41 -4.59 5.21 8.89
CA PHE A 41 -5.42 4.09 8.44
C PHE A 41 -5.01 3.57 7.06
N ALA A 42 -4.71 4.45 6.09
CA ALA A 42 -4.34 4.05 4.74
C ALA A 42 -2.99 3.33 4.67
N ASN A 43 -2.07 3.57 5.62
CA ASN A 43 -0.82 2.82 5.70
C ASN A 43 -1.06 1.30 5.79
N TYR A 44 -2.14 0.86 6.44
CA TYR A 44 -2.52 -0.56 6.52
C TYR A 44 -3.03 -1.10 5.18
N VAL A 45 -3.72 -0.27 4.38
CA VAL A 45 -4.12 -0.60 3.02
C VAL A 45 -2.90 -0.83 2.14
N ILE A 46 -1.89 0.06 2.20
CA ILE A 46 -0.64 -0.09 1.43
C ILE A 46 0.14 -1.34 1.88
N GLN A 47 0.21 -1.62 3.18
CA GLN A 47 0.82 -2.85 3.70
C GLN A 47 0.09 -4.10 3.20
N SER A 48 -1.24 -4.12 3.31
CA SER A 48 -2.08 -5.23 2.83
C SER A 48 -1.89 -5.43 1.33
N ALA A 49 -1.85 -4.35 0.55
CA ALA A 49 -1.57 -4.37 -0.88
C ALA A 49 -0.19 -5.00 -1.20
N LEU A 50 0.88 -4.58 -0.53
CA LEU A 50 2.22 -5.17 -0.69
C LEU A 50 2.25 -6.66 -0.30
N VAL A 51 1.47 -7.06 0.72
CA VAL A 51 1.39 -8.47 1.16
C VAL A 51 0.70 -9.35 0.12
N VAL A 52 -0.44 -8.91 -0.44
CA VAL A 52 -1.28 -9.77 -1.29
C VAL A 52 -0.87 -9.77 -2.76
N THR A 53 -0.22 -8.70 -3.24
CA THR A 53 0.21 -8.59 -4.64
C THR A 53 1.46 -9.43 -4.91
N LYS A 54 1.66 -9.77 -6.20
CA LYS A 54 2.82 -10.49 -6.75
C LYS A 54 3.07 -10.02 -8.19
N GLY A 55 4.26 -10.30 -8.72
CA GLY A 55 4.57 -10.05 -10.14
C GLY A 55 4.47 -8.58 -10.53
N PRO A 56 3.99 -8.24 -11.74
CA PRO A 56 3.97 -6.86 -12.24
C PRO A 56 3.24 -5.87 -11.33
N LEU A 57 2.12 -6.31 -10.73
CA LEU A 57 1.32 -5.45 -9.86
C LEU A 57 2.04 -5.09 -8.55
N HIS A 58 2.82 -6.03 -8.02
CA HIS A 58 3.65 -5.77 -6.84
C HIS A 58 4.81 -4.85 -7.20
N ALA A 59 5.47 -5.08 -8.35
CA ALA A 59 6.52 -4.21 -8.84
C ALA A 59 6.06 -2.75 -8.98
N SER A 60 4.89 -2.51 -9.60
CA SER A 60 4.32 -1.16 -9.72
C SER A 60 4.09 -0.48 -8.35
N LEU A 61 3.62 -1.23 -7.36
CA LEU A 61 3.42 -0.69 -6.01
C LEU A 61 4.76 -0.41 -5.31
N VAL A 62 5.75 -1.28 -5.48
CA VAL A 62 7.10 -1.06 -4.95
C VAL A 62 7.74 0.17 -5.58
N ASP A 63 7.59 0.36 -6.89
CA ASP A 63 8.13 1.52 -7.60
C ASP A 63 7.47 2.83 -7.17
N ALA A 64 6.18 2.80 -6.80
CA ALA A 64 5.52 3.95 -6.17
C ALA A 64 6.03 4.22 -4.74
N VAL A 65 6.35 3.19 -3.96
CA VAL A 65 6.82 3.34 -2.56
C VAL A 65 8.30 3.75 -2.48
N ARG A 66 9.15 3.26 -3.38
CA ARG A 66 10.62 3.37 -3.33
C ARG A 66 11.14 4.82 -3.26
N PRO A 67 10.58 5.82 -3.96
CA PRO A 67 11.04 7.22 -3.84
C PRO A 67 10.90 7.79 -2.43
N HIS A 68 9.99 7.24 -1.61
CA HIS A 68 9.64 7.78 -0.31
C HIS A 68 10.41 7.15 0.86
N THR A 69 11.59 6.59 0.64
CA THR A 69 12.39 5.91 1.69
C THR A 69 12.72 6.79 2.90
N ILE A 70 12.69 8.11 2.74
CA ILE A 70 12.84 9.07 3.84
C ILE A 70 11.79 8.87 4.95
N LEU A 71 10.60 8.37 4.58
CA LEU A 71 9.50 8.11 5.50
C LEU A 71 9.71 6.86 6.36
N ARG A 72 10.78 6.08 6.17
CA ARG A 72 11.07 4.87 6.97
C ARG A 72 11.15 5.15 8.47
N THR A 73 11.49 6.38 8.88
CA THR A 73 11.53 6.81 10.28
C THR A 73 10.15 7.14 10.85
N SER A 74 9.15 7.42 9.99
CA SER A 74 7.78 7.70 10.39
C SER A 74 7.16 6.50 11.10
N PRO A 75 6.47 6.67 12.24
CA PRO A 75 5.86 5.57 12.97
C PRO A 75 4.86 4.78 12.13
N TYR A 76 4.20 5.42 11.15
CA TYR A 76 3.19 4.79 10.29
C TYR A 76 3.81 3.97 9.15
N CYS A 77 5.00 4.34 8.67
CA CYS A 77 5.59 3.69 7.48
C CYS A 77 6.62 2.59 7.82
N LYS A 78 6.98 2.41 9.10
CA LYS A 78 8.00 1.42 9.52
C LYS A 78 7.80 0.04 8.91
N ARG A 79 6.53 -0.42 8.86
CA ARG A 79 6.20 -1.75 8.36
C ARG A 79 6.22 -1.83 6.83
N ILE A 80 5.79 -0.77 6.13
CA ILE A 80 5.84 -0.65 4.66
C ILE A 80 7.29 -0.81 4.15
N PHE A 81 8.24 -0.13 4.80
CA PHE A 81 9.66 -0.17 4.43
C PHE A 81 10.43 -1.35 5.03
N SER A 82 9.74 -2.34 5.61
CA SER A 82 10.40 -3.57 6.07
C SER A 82 10.94 -4.36 4.88
N ARG A 83 12.16 -4.87 4.99
CA ARG A 83 12.89 -5.56 3.91
C ARG A 83 12.12 -6.71 3.27
N ASN A 84 11.18 -7.31 4.01
CA ASN A 84 10.41 -8.47 3.53
C ASN A 84 9.28 -8.10 2.56
N LEU A 85 8.73 -6.89 2.63
CA LEU A 85 7.58 -6.50 1.78
C LEU A 85 8.00 -6.00 0.39
N LEU A 86 9.22 -5.48 0.27
CA LEU A 86 9.72 -4.86 -0.97
C LEU A 86 10.54 -5.80 -1.86
N LYS A 87 10.71 -7.08 -1.48
CA LYS A 87 11.60 -8.06 -2.15
C LYS A 87 10.87 -9.28 -2.72
N LYS A 88 9.55 -9.21 -2.86
CA LYS A 88 8.70 -10.33 -3.30
C LYS A 88 8.59 -10.39 -4.82
#